data_AF-A0A967GVK1-F1
#
_entry.id   AF-A0A967GVK1-F1
#
_cell.length_a   1.000
_cell.length_b   1.000
_cell.length_c   1.000
_cell.angle_alpha   90.00
_cell.angle_beta   90.00
_cell.angle_gamma   90.00
#
_symmetry.space_group_name_H-M   'P 1'
#
loop_
_entity.id
_entity.type
_entity.pdbx_description
1 polymer ?
#
loop_
_entity_poly.entity_id
_entity_poly.type
_entity_poly.pdbx_seq_one_letter_code
_entity_poly.pdbx_strand_id
1 'polypeptide(L)'
;DERRLLCVDRGTGKVKWTRTVLESPLEGKHRRNSFASSTPATDGERVYVSFLDGDKMFVAAYDFAGKKLWEVRPGVFSSIHGYCSSPVLWKGKVIVNGDHDGDSYIVALDRTNGKTIWKEMRPNRTRSYCTPIIRTIEGRNQLIFSGDKAVTSLDPDTGELHWVLDGPTEQFVASLVYNGDLLFMTCGF
;
A
#
# COMPACT_ATOMS: atom_id res chain seq x y z
N ASP A 1 -19.49 -6.56 6.59
CA ASP A 1 -18.77 -7.86 6.59
C ASP A 1 -17.45 -7.75 7.33
N GLU A 2 -16.83 -8.90 7.62
CA GLU A 2 -15.53 -8.97 8.29
C GLU A 2 -14.39 -9.10 7.29
N ARG A 3 -13.32 -8.32 7.49
CA ARG A 3 -12.01 -8.54 6.87
C ARG A 3 -11.08 -9.14 7.91
N ARG A 4 -10.45 -10.27 7.58
CA ARG A 4 -9.73 -11.11 8.56
C ARG A 4 -8.25 -11.24 8.22
N LEU A 5 -7.42 -11.33 9.27
CA LEU A 5 -6.02 -11.71 9.21
C LEU A 5 -5.86 -13.13 9.77
N LEU A 6 -5.17 -13.98 9.02
CA LEU A 6 -4.90 -15.36 9.39
C LEU A 6 -3.41 -15.55 9.59
N CYS A 7 -3.03 -16.25 10.65
CA CYS A 7 -1.69 -16.80 10.80
C CYS A 7 -1.74 -18.29 10.50
N VAL A 8 -0.93 -18.71 9.54
CA VAL A 8 -0.88 -20.09 9.07
C VAL A 8 0.51 -20.66 9.34
N ASP A 9 0.55 -21.89 9.82
CA ASP A 9 1.79 -22.63 9.97
C ASP A 9 2.39 -22.97 8.60
N ARG A 10 3.64 -22.56 8.35
CA ARG A 10 4.30 -22.75 7.06
C ARG A 10 4.48 -24.23 6.69
N GLY A 11 4.75 -25.10 7.66
CA GLY A 11 5.03 -26.52 7.41
C GLY A 11 3.77 -27.34 7.18
N THR A 12 2.71 -27.03 7.92
CA THR A 12 1.48 -27.85 7.96
C THR A 12 0.28 -27.21 7.26
N GLY A 13 0.32 -25.92 6.96
CA GLY A 13 -0.83 -25.18 6.42
C GLY A 13 -1.96 -24.96 7.42
N LYS A 14 -1.79 -25.36 8.69
CA LYS A 14 -2.83 -25.19 9.73
C LYS A 14 -2.93 -23.73 10.17
N VAL A 15 -4.16 -23.24 10.32
CA VAL A 15 -4.41 -21.91 10.89
C VAL A 15 -4.08 -21.95 12.39
N LYS A 16 -3.11 -21.16 12.82
CA LYS A 16 -2.75 -20.98 14.24
C LYS A 16 -3.74 -20.06 14.94
N TRP A 17 -4.14 -18.99 14.26
CA TRP A 17 -5.16 -18.08 14.74
C TRP A 17 -5.78 -17.30 13.58
N THR A 18 -6.99 -16.80 13.83
CA THR A 18 -7.71 -15.86 12.97
C THR A 18 -8.08 -14.63 13.80
N ARG A 19 -7.98 -13.44 13.20
CA ARG A 19 -8.42 -12.18 13.80
C ARG A 19 -9.27 -11.41 12.83
N THR A 20 -10.40 -10.91 13.32
CA THR A 20 -11.16 -9.87 12.63
C THR A 20 -10.37 -8.57 12.73
N VAL A 21 -9.95 -8.05 11.58
CA VAL A 21 -9.18 -6.81 11.51
C VAL A 21 -10.11 -5.61 11.49
N LEU A 22 -11.14 -5.70 10.66
CA LEU A 22 -12.09 -4.65 10.39
C LEU A 22 -13.48 -5.25 10.15
N GLU A 23 -14.49 -4.68 10.80
CA GLU A 23 -15.90 -4.86 10.48
C GLU A 23 -16.41 -3.57 9.85
N SER A 24 -16.81 -3.64 8.58
CA SER A 24 -17.27 -2.47 7.83
C SER A 24 -18.11 -2.92 6.63
N PRO A 25 -18.99 -2.07 6.07
CA PRO A 25 -19.64 -2.35 4.80
C PRO A 25 -18.62 -2.70 3.71
N LEU A 26 -19.05 -3.54 2.77
CA LEU A 26 -18.26 -3.86 1.58
C LEU A 26 -18.34 -2.72 0.58
N GLU A 27 -17.21 -2.34 0.02
CA GLU A 27 -17.11 -1.33 -1.02
C GLU A 27 -17.57 -1.85 -2.38
N GLY A 28 -17.86 -0.93 -3.31
CA GLY A 28 -17.96 -1.30 -4.71
C GLY A 28 -16.60 -1.79 -5.23
N LYS A 29 -16.58 -2.87 -6.00
CA LYS A 29 -15.33 -3.37 -6.59
C LYS A 29 -15.53 -3.96 -7.97
N HIS A 30 -14.44 -4.00 -8.74
CA HIS A 30 -14.42 -4.74 -9.99
C HIS A 30 -14.53 -6.25 -9.75
N ARG A 31 -15.12 -7.00 -10.70
CA ARG A 31 -15.34 -8.46 -10.55
C ARG A 31 -14.06 -9.26 -10.32
N ARG A 32 -12.93 -8.80 -10.87
CA ARG A 32 -11.60 -9.43 -10.70
C ARG A 32 -10.85 -8.98 -9.43
N ASN A 33 -11.42 -8.07 -8.64
CA ASN A 33 -10.85 -7.67 -7.36
C ASN A 33 -11.47 -8.49 -6.21
N SER A 34 -10.85 -8.46 -5.04
CA SER A 34 -11.36 -9.02 -3.78
C SER A 34 -11.36 -7.94 -2.69
N PHE A 35 -12.07 -8.20 -1.59
CA PHE A 35 -12.09 -7.29 -0.43
C PHE A 35 -10.85 -7.42 0.47
N ALA A 36 -9.88 -8.23 0.04
CA ALA A 36 -8.64 -8.52 0.75
C ALA A 36 -7.46 -8.71 -0.24
N SER A 37 -7.42 -7.91 -1.31
CA SER A 37 -6.40 -8.04 -2.36
C SER A 37 -5.03 -7.53 -1.95
N SER A 38 -4.97 -6.61 -1.00
CA SER A 38 -3.72 -6.13 -0.41
C SER A 38 -2.99 -7.27 0.31
N THR A 39 -1.69 -7.36 0.14
CA THR A 39 -0.85 -8.32 0.88
C THR A 39 -0.33 -7.70 2.18
N PRO A 40 -0.31 -8.44 3.30
CA PRO A 40 0.34 -7.96 4.52
C PRO A 40 1.86 -7.79 4.32
N ALA A 41 2.45 -6.87 5.08
CA ALA A 41 3.91 -6.70 5.16
C ALA A 41 4.40 -6.97 6.59
N THR A 42 5.65 -7.39 6.75
CA THR A 42 6.26 -7.58 8.07
C THR A 42 7.71 -7.14 8.07
N ASP A 43 8.15 -6.59 9.20
CA ASP A 43 9.54 -6.28 9.51
C ASP A 43 10.21 -7.36 10.39
N GLY A 44 9.53 -8.49 10.62
CA GLY A 44 10.00 -9.55 11.52
C GLY A 44 9.59 -9.37 12.99
N GLU A 45 9.01 -8.23 13.37
CA GLU A 45 8.45 -7.99 14.71
C GLU A 45 6.93 -7.77 14.69
N ARG A 46 6.44 -7.09 13.65
CA ARG A 46 5.04 -6.69 13.48
C ARG A 46 4.55 -7.07 12.09
N VAL A 47 3.23 -7.24 11.97
CA VAL A 47 2.51 -7.48 10.72
C VAL A 47 1.62 -6.29 10.45
N TYR A 48 1.75 -5.71 9.26
CA TYR A 48 1.00 -4.55 8.80
C TYR A 48 0.02 -4.95 7.73
N VAL A 49 -1.23 -4.53 7.88
CA VAL A 49 -2.33 -4.83 6.97
C VAL A 49 -3.04 -3.56 6.56
N SER A 50 -3.63 -3.56 5.38
CA SER A 50 -4.44 -2.45 4.91
C SER A 50 -5.72 -2.91 4.22
N PHE A 51 -6.81 -2.20 4.51
CA PHE A 51 -8.15 -2.42 4.00
C PHE A 51 -8.84 -1.07 3.74
N LEU A 52 -10.11 -1.11 3.34
CA LEU A 52 -10.97 0.06 3.25
C LEU A 52 -12.07 -0.02 4.31
N ASP A 53 -12.24 1.06 5.07
CA ASP A 53 -13.30 1.26 6.06
C ASP A 53 -14.24 2.36 5.58
N GLY A 54 -15.36 1.98 4.97
CA GLY A 54 -16.24 2.92 4.27
C GLY A 54 -15.51 3.59 3.11
N ASP A 55 -15.28 4.89 3.22
CA ASP A 55 -14.54 5.71 2.26
C ASP A 55 -13.11 6.03 2.71
N LYS A 56 -12.61 5.40 3.79
CA LYS A 56 -11.28 5.68 4.35
C LYS A 56 -10.36 4.50 4.20
N MET A 57 -9.13 4.79 3.76
CA MET A 57 -8.02 3.85 3.91
C MET A 57 -7.92 3.46 5.39
N PHE A 58 -7.76 2.17 5.66
CA PHE A 58 -7.54 1.60 6.99
C PHE A 58 -6.18 0.91 7.00
N VAL A 59 -5.36 1.18 8.01
CA VAL A 59 -4.06 0.51 8.20
C VAL A 59 -3.95 0.09 9.66
N ALA A 60 -3.51 -1.14 9.90
CA ALA A 60 -3.31 -1.64 11.25
C ALA A 60 -2.01 -2.45 11.37
N ALA A 61 -1.48 -2.49 12.59
CA ALA A 61 -0.37 -3.35 12.97
C ALA A 61 -0.80 -4.39 14.00
N TYR A 62 -0.23 -5.58 13.88
CA TYR A 62 -0.40 -6.70 14.78
C TYR A 62 0.96 -7.26 15.19
N ASP A 63 1.04 -7.89 16.36
CA ASP A 63 2.15 -8.79 16.66
C ASP A 63 1.90 -10.21 16.08
N PHE A 64 2.89 -11.09 16.18
CA PHE A 64 2.78 -12.48 15.71
C PHE A 64 1.83 -13.36 16.54
N ALA A 65 1.42 -12.92 17.73
CA ALA A 65 0.38 -13.57 18.52
C ALA A 65 -1.04 -13.14 18.10
N GLY A 66 -1.15 -12.22 17.14
CA GLY A 66 -2.41 -11.70 16.63
C GLY A 66 -3.04 -10.66 17.54
N LYS A 67 -2.27 -9.99 18.39
CA LYS A 67 -2.72 -8.81 19.15
C LYS A 67 -2.62 -7.58 18.27
N LYS A 68 -3.70 -6.81 18.17
CA LYS A 68 -3.69 -5.50 17.49
C LYS A 68 -2.85 -4.53 18.33
N LEU A 69 -1.87 -3.89 17.70
CA LEU A 69 -0.97 -2.92 18.34
C LEU A 69 -1.49 -1.49 18.12
N TRP A 70 -1.91 -1.19 16.90
CA TRP A 70 -2.52 0.09 16.53
C TRP A 70 -3.35 -0.05 15.25
N GLU A 71 -4.25 0.89 15.03
CA GLU A 71 -4.96 1.09 13.77
C GLU A 71 -5.15 2.59 13.51
N VAL A 72 -5.16 2.99 12.24
CA VAL A 72 -5.38 4.37 11.80
C VAL A 72 -6.15 4.43 10.49
N ARG A 73 -6.73 5.59 10.22
CA ARG A 73 -7.45 5.92 8.98
C ARG A 73 -6.80 7.16 8.35
N PRO A 74 -5.72 7.01 7.57
CA PRO A 74 -4.89 8.14 7.17
C PRO A 74 -5.60 9.12 6.24
N GLY A 75 -6.68 8.73 5.57
CA GLY A 75 -7.46 9.62 4.72
C GLY A 75 -8.53 8.88 3.92
N VAL A 76 -9.24 9.66 3.10
CA VAL A 76 -10.23 9.15 2.16
C VAL A 76 -9.55 8.31 1.08
N PHE A 77 -10.28 7.36 0.50
CA PHE A 77 -9.90 6.61 -0.68
C PHE A 77 -11.19 6.26 -1.46
N SER A 78 -11.18 6.47 -2.76
CA SER A 78 -12.33 6.22 -3.64
C SER A 78 -11.89 5.54 -4.93
N SER A 79 -12.50 4.41 -5.26
CA SER A 79 -12.23 3.73 -6.52
C SER A 79 -13.44 2.90 -6.94
N ILE A 80 -13.82 3.02 -8.21
CA ILE A 80 -14.83 2.14 -8.80
C ILE A 80 -14.38 0.67 -8.91
N HIS A 81 -13.07 0.39 -8.82
CA HIS A 81 -12.54 -0.96 -8.89
C HIS A 81 -12.30 -1.60 -7.51
N GLY A 82 -12.58 -0.87 -6.42
CA GLY A 82 -12.37 -1.31 -5.04
C GLY A 82 -10.95 -1.04 -4.54
N TYR A 83 -10.64 -1.55 -3.35
CA TYR A 83 -9.38 -1.28 -2.67
C TYR A 83 -8.30 -2.32 -2.96
N CYS A 84 -7.05 -1.87 -3.16
CA CYS A 84 -5.86 -2.72 -3.20
C CYS A 84 -4.60 -1.86 -3.02
N SER A 85 -4.07 -1.82 -1.80
CA SER A 85 -2.84 -1.11 -1.47
C SER A 85 -2.04 -1.91 -0.45
N SER A 86 -1.02 -2.62 -0.93
CA SER A 86 -0.11 -3.36 -0.06
C SER A 86 0.87 -2.39 0.62
N PRO A 87 1.10 -2.51 1.95
CA PRO A 87 2.09 -1.70 2.63
C PRO A 87 3.53 -2.07 2.21
N VAL A 88 4.42 -1.08 2.24
CA VAL A 88 5.88 -1.28 2.11
C VAL A 88 6.60 -0.65 3.29
N LEU A 89 7.76 -1.20 3.67
CA LEU A 89 8.44 -0.82 4.90
C LEU A 89 9.76 -0.10 4.61
N TRP A 90 10.01 0.98 5.34
CA TRP A 90 11.25 1.77 5.24
C TRP A 90 11.62 2.40 6.56
N LYS A 91 12.81 2.11 7.12
CA LYS A 91 13.38 2.81 8.29
C LYS A 91 12.36 3.35 9.30
N GLY A 92 11.64 2.45 9.97
CA GLY A 92 10.65 2.87 10.98
C GLY A 92 9.28 3.29 10.43
N LYS A 93 9.04 3.17 9.12
CA LYS A 93 7.84 3.65 8.43
C LYS A 93 7.10 2.52 7.74
N VAL A 94 5.77 2.65 7.69
CA VAL A 94 4.84 1.86 6.89
C VAL A 94 4.28 2.81 5.84
N ILE A 95 4.63 2.57 4.57
CA ILE A 95 4.24 3.42 3.44
C ILE A 95 3.14 2.72 2.66
N VAL A 96 2.06 3.43 2.35
CA VAL A 96 0.90 2.89 1.63
C VAL A 96 0.54 3.78 0.46
N ASN A 97 0.32 3.17 -0.70
CA ASN A 97 -0.18 3.86 -1.89
C ASN A 97 -1.67 4.16 -1.77
N GLY A 98 -2.05 5.43 -1.88
CA GLY A 98 -3.44 5.90 -1.92
C GLY A 98 -3.80 6.54 -3.27
N ASP A 99 -3.23 6.09 -4.39
CA ASP A 99 -3.66 6.44 -5.75
C ASP A 99 -5.13 6.03 -5.95
N HIS A 100 -6.01 7.01 -6.10
CA HIS A 100 -7.46 6.81 -6.13
C HIS A 100 -8.14 7.93 -6.92
N ASP A 101 -9.44 7.78 -7.21
CA ASP A 101 -10.24 8.80 -7.87
C ASP A 101 -10.55 9.94 -6.89
N GLY A 102 -9.81 11.06 -6.97
CA GLY A 102 -9.96 12.19 -6.05
C GLY A 102 -8.63 12.73 -5.56
N ASP A 103 -8.62 13.34 -4.37
CA ASP A 103 -7.40 13.87 -3.76
C ASP A 103 -6.50 12.73 -3.26
N SER A 104 -5.84 12.04 -4.21
CA SER A 104 -4.97 10.90 -3.97
C SER A 104 -3.63 11.28 -3.35
N TYR A 105 -3.00 10.33 -2.67
CA TYR A 105 -1.80 10.58 -1.88
C TYR A 105 -0.96 9.31 -1.71
N ILE A 106 0.31 9.49 -1.38
CA ILE A 106 1.12 8.46 -0.71
C ILE A 106 1.29 8.87 0.74
N VAL A 107 1.19 7.92 1.67
CA VAL A 107 1.33 8.20 3.10
C VAL A 107 2.40 7.31 3.71
N ALA A 108 3.25 7.91 4.55
CA ALA A 108 4.12 7.18 5.47
C ALA A 108 3.62 7.32 6.90
N LEU A 109 3.48 6.19 7.57
CA LEU A 109 3.03 6.07 8.95
C LEU A 109 4.18 5.57 9.81
N ASP A 110 4.29 6.07 11.04
CA ASP A 110 5.19 5.54 12.05
C ASP A 110 4.84 4.08 12.35
N ARG A 111 5.82 3.19 12.23
CA ARG A 111 5.61 1.74 12.37
C ARG A 111 5.16 1.32 13.78
N THR A 112 5.42 2.14 14.79
CA THR A 112 5.17 1.86 16.20
C THR A 112 3.79 2.29 16.67
N ASN A 113 3.24 3.34 16.06
CA ASN A 113 1.99 3.97 16.54
C ASN A 113 1.03 4.40 15.43
N GLY A 114 1.39 4.24 14.17
CA GLY A 114 0.54 4.54 13.01
C GLY A 114 0.39 6.03 12.69
N LYS A 115 1.00 6.96 13.44
CA LYS A 115 0.89 8.39 13.15
C LYS A 115 1.52 8.73 11.81
N THR A 116 0.88 9.61 11.05
CA THR A 116 1.43 10.11 9.79
C THR A 116 2.76 10.84 10.05
N ILE A 117 3.81 10.40 9.37
CA ILE A 117 5.12 11.06 9.33
C ILE A 117 5.14 12.07 8.19
N TRP A 118 4.75 11.63 7.00
CA TRP A 118 4.57 12.49 5.84
C TRP A 118 3.41 11.98 4.98
N LYS A 119 2.84 12.88 4.19
CA LYS A 119 1.83 12.57 3.19
C LYS A 119 2.07 13.45 1.98
N GLU A 120 2.28 12.81 0.84
CA GLU A 120 2.53 13.49 -0.44
C GLU A 120 1.29 13.38 -1.32
N MET A 121 0.81 14.50 -1.86
CA MET A 121 -0.38 14.53 -2.71
C MET A 121 -0.02 14.12 -4.14
N ARG A 122 -0.93 13.39 -4.79
CA ARG A 122 -0.74 12.89 -6.15
C ARG A 122 -1.40 13.84 -7.15
N PRO A 123 -0.68 14.25 -8.20
CA PRO A 123 -1.12 15.36 -9.05
C PRO A 123 -2.28 15.00 -9.99
N ASN A 124 -2.37 13.75 -10.47
CA ASN A 124 -3.29 13.39 -11.55
C ASN A 124 -4.61 12.79 -11.07
N ARG A 125 -4.76 12.59 -9.74
CA ARG A 125 -6.04 12.28 -9.07
C ARG A 125 -6.75 11.06 -9.65
N THR A 126 -5.99 10.08 -10.12
CA THR A 126 -6.52 8.85 -10.71
C THR A 126 -6.04 7.60 -9.99
N ARG A 127 -6.93 6.60 -9.98
CA ARG A 127 -6.70 5.33 -9.32
C ARG A 127 -5.59 4.51 -9.98
N SER A 128 -4.78 3.86 -9.15
CA SER A 128 -3.80 2.85 -9.55
C SER A 128 -3.53 1.94 -8.36
N TYR A 129 -3.03 0.73 -8.59
CA TYR A 129 -2.98 -0.33 -7.58
C TYR A 129 -1.57 -0.88 -7.39
N CYS A 130 -0.57 -0.12 -7.81
CA CYS A 130 0.82 -0.55 -7.79
C CYS A 130 1.41 -0.36 -6.40
N THR A 131 1.99 -1.43 -5.87
CA THR A 131 2.78 -1.39 -4.65
C THR A 131 4.14 -0.76 -4.98
N PRO A 132 4.58 0.29 -4.26
CA PRO A 132 5.88 0.89 -4.51
C PRO A 132 7.04 -0.08 -4.25
N ILE A 133 8.20 0.20 -4.83
CA ILE A 133 9.46 -0.43 -4.45
C ILE A 133 10.38 0.63 -3.87
N ILE A 134 11.25 0.23 -2.94
CA ILE A 134 12.27 1.13 -2.40
C ILE A 134 13.63 0.58 -2.76
N ARG A 135 14.46 1.39 -3.41
CA ARG A 135 15.82 1.02 -3.81
C ARG A 135 16.79 2.18 -3.56
N THR A 136 18.02 1.83 -3.22
CA THR A 136 19.14 2.76 -3.27
C THR A 136 19.78 2.61 -4.64
N ILE A 137 19.67 3.65 -5.47
CA ILE A 137 20.23 3.68 -6.82
C ILE A 137 21.15 4.89 -6.89
N GLU A 138 22.41 4.67 -7.31
CA GLU A 138 23.45 5.72 -7.36
C GLU A 138 23.58 6.52 -6.06
N GLY A 139 23.50 5.83 -4.91
CA GLY A 139 23.62 6.44 -3.58
C GLY A 139 22.38 7.17 -3.07
N ARG A 140 21.29 7.25 -3.85
CA ARG A 140 20.03 7.89 -3.46
C ARG A 140 18.95 6.85 -3.13
N ASN A 141 18.31 6.99 -1.97
CA ASN A 141 17.13 6.18 -1.63
C ASN A 141 15.92 6.72 -2.38
N GLN A 142 15.21 5.81 -3.05
CA GLN A 142 14.09 6.14 -3.93
C GLN A 142 12.92 5.21 -3.65
N LEU A 143 11.77 5.78 -3.32
CA LEU A 143 10.46 5.15 -3.37
C LEU A 143 9.92 5.29 -4.79
N ILE A 144 9.90 4.21 -5.56
CA ILE A 144 9.58 4.23 -6.99
C ILE A 144 8.30 3.44 -7.23
N PHE A 145 7.38 4.02 -7.98
CA PHE A 145 6.11 3.39 -8.31
C PHE A 145 5.55 3.96 -9.62
N SER A 146 4.74 3.13 -10.28
CA SER A 146 3.95 3.53 -11.44
C SER A 146 2.50 3.68 -11.01
N GLY A 147 1.83 4.73 -11.44
CA GLY A 147 0.47 5.01 -11.01
C GLY A 147 0.13 6.45 -11.30
N ASP A 148 -1.16 6.76 -11.27
CA ASP A 148 -1.62 8.13 -11.41
C ASP A 148 -1.10 8.79 -12.71
N LYS A 149 -1.28 8.14 -13.86
CA LYS A 149 -0.75 8.57 -15.17
C LYS A 149 0.77 8.76 -15.29
N ALA A 150 1.54 8.32 -14.29
CA ALA A 150 2.97 8.62 -14.21
C ALA A 150 3.81 7.46 -13.65
N VAL A 151 5.12 7.57 -13.82
CA VAL A 151 6.12 6.87 -13.01
C VAL A 151 6.78 7.91 -12.13
N THR A 152 6.79 7.68 -10.82
CA THR A 152 7.24 8.65 -9.85
C THR A 152 8.32 8.06 -8.96
N SER A 153 9.32 8.89 -8.62
CA SER A 153 10.20 8.64 -7.49
C SER A 153 10.05 9.72 -6.44
N LEU A 154 9.86 9.28 -5.19
CA LEU A 154 9.89 10.12 -4.00
C LEU A 154 11.07 9.73 -3.11
N ASP A 155 11.51 10.65 -2.25
CA ASP A 155 12.35 10.33 -1.11
C ASP A 155 11.53 9.53 -0.08
N PRO A 156 11.91 8.30 0.28
CA PRO A 156 11.15 7.49 1.23
C PRO A 156 11.24 8.02 2.68
N ASP A 157 12.23 8.85 3.01
CA ASP A 157 12.40 9.44 4.33
C ASP A 157 11.53 10.70 4.51
N THR A 158 11.39 11.54 3.49
CA THR A 158 10.66 12.83 3.58
C THR A 158 9.35 12.89 2.80
N GLY A 159 9.16 12.04 1.79
CA GLY A 159 8.05 12.10 0.85
C GLY A 159 8.27 13.05 -0.34
N GLU A 160 9.38 13.79 -0.35
CA GLU A 160 9.66 14.81 -1.39
C GLU A 160 9.85 14.17 -2.77
N LEU A 161 9.35 14.85 -3.80
CA LEU A 161 9.48 14.41 -5.19
C LEU A 161 10.94 14.49 -5.66
N HIS A 162 11.50 13.37 -6.12
CA HIS A 162 12.77 13.36 -6.85
C HIS A 162 12.55 13.65 -8.33
N TRP A 163 11.65 12.91 -8.95
CA TRP A 163 11.34 13.04 -10.37
C TRP A 163 9.99 12.39 -10.70
N VAL A 164 9.41 12.83 -11.81
CA VAL A 164 8.20 12.27 -12.40
C VAL A 164 8.41 12.12 -13.90
N LEU A 165 7.96 11.00 -14.44
CA LEU A 165 7.89 10.73 -15.87
C LEU A 165 6.43 10.47 -16.22
N ASP A 166 5.92 11.13 -17.25
CA ASP A 166 4.58 10.82 -17.75
C ASP A 166 4.55 9.37 -18.23
N GLY A 167 3.56 8.63 -17.73
CA GLY A 167 3.43 7.21 -17.96
C GLY A 167 2.69 6.93 -19.26
N PRO A 168 2.93 5.79 -19.91
CA PRO A 168 2.29 5.52 -21.20
C PRO A 168 0.80 5.16 -21.08
N THR A 169 0.22 5.19 -19.88
CA THR A 169 -1.19 4.85 -19.63
C THR A 169 -1.74 5.61 -18.44
N GLU A 170 -3.06 5.65 -18.31
CA GLU A 170 -3.71 6.36 -17.22
C GLU A 170 -3.69 5.61 -15.88
N GLN A 171 -3.91 4.29 -15.93
CA GLN A 171 -4.07 3.45 -14.75
C GLN A 171 -3.09 2.28 -14.80
N PHE A 172 -2.43 2.05 -13.67
CA PHE A 172 -1.47 0.97 -13.51
C PHE A 172 -1.98 -0.05 -12.50
N VAL A 173 -1.79 -1.33 -12.82
CA VAL A 173 -2.23 -2.45 -11.98
C VAL A 173 -1.04 -3.33 -11.56
N ALA A 174 0.01 -3.41 -12.38
CA ALA A 174 1.20 -4.20 -12.09
C ALA A 174 2.29 -3.34 -11.44
N SER A 175 2.83 -3.82 -10.33
CA SER A 175 3.93 -3.13 -9.64
C SER A 175 5.24 -3.26 -10.44
N LEU A 176 6.10 -2.24 -10.35
CA LEU A 176 7.43 -2.24 -10.94
C LEU A 176 8.32 -3.35 -10.35
N VAL A 177 9.21 -3.88 -11.18
CA VAL A 177 10.31 -4.75 -10.72
C VAL A 177 11.65 -4.16 -11.09
N TYR A 178 12.66 -4.42 -10.25
CA TYR A 178 14.02 -3.92 -10.42
C TYR A 178 15.01 -5.07 -10.33
N ASN A 179 15.91 -5.20 -11.31
CA ASN A 179 16.91 -6.29 -11.35
C ASN A 179 18.29 -5.90 -10.81
N GLY A 180 18.47 -4.68 -10.30
CA GLY A 180 19.79 -4.15 -9.92
C GLY A 180 20.39 -3.16 -10.91
N ASP A 181 19.76 -2.98 -12.08
CA ASP A 181 20.20 -2.07 -13.13
C ASP A 181 19.00 -1.37 -13.78
N LEU A 182 18.01 -2.15 -14.24
CA LEU A 182 16.83 -1.67 -14.96
C LEU A 182 15.55 -1.83 -14.15
N LEU A 183 14.65 -0.87 -14.35
CA LEU A 183 13.25 -0.93 -13.92
C LEU A 183 12.39 -1.50 -15.06
N PHE A 184 11.59 -2.51 -14.76
CA PHE A 184 10.63 -3.08 -15.70
C PHE A 184 9.20 -2.81 -15.22
N MET A 185 8.37 -2.36 -16.14
CA MET A 185 6.93 -2.18 -15.96
C MET A 185 6.16 -2.80 -17.10
N THR A 186 4.92 -3.16 -16.79
CA THR A 186 3.92 -3.48 -17.81
C THR A 186 2.86 -2.40 -17.83
N CYS A 187 2.54 -1.91 -19.03
CA CYS A 187 1.55 -0.87 -19.24
C CYS A 187 0.53 -1.39 -20.25
N GLY A 188 -0.75 -1.06 -20.06
CA GLY A 188 -1.81 -1.34 -21.03
C GLY A 188 -2.15 -0.09 -21.85
N PHE A 189 -2.71 -0.28 -23.03
CA PHE A 189 -3.42 0.77 -23.76
C PHE A 189 -4.82 0.97 -23.20
#